data_AF-A0A349MUH0-F1
#
_entry.id   AF-A0A349MUH0-F1
#
_cell.length_a   1.000
_cell.length_b   1.000
_cell.length_c   1.000
_cell.angle_alpha   90.00
_cell.angle_beta   90.00
_cell.angle_gamma   90.00
#
_symmetry.space_group_name_H-M   'P 1'
#
loop_
_entity.id
_entity.type
_entity.pdbx_description
1 polymer ?
#
loop_
_entity_poly.entity_id
_entity_poly.type
_entity_poly.pdbx_seq_one_letter_code
_entity_poly.pdbx_strand_id
1 'polypeptide(L)'
;MATVVVNEGSVDLVEGASVQAHFDIHDVQNGVLLVLVKCDISQDQLVQLMAEKKDALGDALADATNQDVNEVSWRDLDGHLHLL
;
A
#
# COMPACT_ATOMS: atom_id res chain seq x y z
N MET A 1 -0.65 -16.46 2.53
CA MET A 1 0.23 -15.58 1.73
C MET A 1 -0.64 -14.45 1.24
N ALA A 2 -0.38 -13.23 1.71
CA ALA A 2 -1.14 -12.07 1.28
C ALA A 2 -0.81 -11.69 -0.16
N THR A 3 -1.81 -11.20 -0.87
CA THR A 3 -1.77 -10.72 -2.25
C THR A 3 -2.04 -9.22 -2.25
N VAL A 4 -1.32 -8.49 -3.09
CA VAL A 4 -1.58 -7.07 -3.34
C VAL A 4 -2.63 -6.98 -4.44
N VAL A 5 -3.74 -6.30 -4.17
CA VAL A 5 -4.80 -6.01 -5.14
C VAL A 5 -4.86 -4.50 -5.31
N VAL A 6 -4.63 -4.02 -6.53
CA VAL A 6 -4.73 -2.58 -6.85
C VAL A 6 -6.01 -2.35 -7.61
N ASN A 7 -6.82 -1.41 -7.11
CA ASN A 7 -8.07 -0.96 -7.71
C ASN A 7 -7.91 0.51 -8.15
N GLU A 8 -8.93 1.04 -8.83
CA GLU A 8 -8.95 2.44 -9.24
C GLU A 8 -8.96 3.35 -8.00
N GLY A 9 -7.79 3.88 -7.64
CA GLY A 9 -7.60 4.78 -6.51
C GLY A 9 -7.37 4.12 -5.15
N SER A 10 -7.20 2.79 -5.06
CA SER A 10 -6.93 2.12 -3.78
C SER A 10 -6.05 0.87 -3.91
N VAL A 11 -5.43 0.47 -2.80
CA VAL A 11 -4.66 -0.77 -2.67
C VAL A 11 -5.18 -1.59 -1.49
N ASP A 12 -5.44 -2.87 -1.73
CA ASP A 12 -5.84 -3.84 -0.73
C ASP A 12 -4.78 -4.91 -0.55
N LEU A 13 -4.41 -5.18 0.70
CA LEU A 13 -3.63 -6.35 1.07
C LEU A 13 -4.59 -7.44 1.51
N VAL A 14 -4.75 -8.47 0.68
CA VAL A 14 -5.76 -9.53 0.89
C VAL A 14 -5.08 -10.83 1.27
N GLU A 15 -5.52 -11.46 2.34
CA GLU A 15 -5.13 -12.84 2.67
C GLU A 15 -6.36 -13.76 2.64
N GLY A 16 -6.36 -14.68 1.67
CA GLY A 16 -7.51 -15.55 1.42
C GLY A 16 -8.71 -14.73 0.93
N ALA A 17 -9.78 -14.69 1.73
CA ALA A 17 -10.99 -13.90 1.45
C ALA A 17 -11.08 -12.61 2.28
N SER A 18 -10.06 -12.30 3.10
CA SER A 18 -10.09 -11.20 4.06
C SER A 18 -9.10 -10.11 3.70
N VAL A 19 -9.58 -8.87 3.65
CA VAL A 19 -8.73 -7.67 3.51
C VAL A 19 -8.03 -7.42 4.85
N GLN A 20 -6.70 -7.52 4.87
CA GLN A 20 -5.87 -7.24 6.04
C GLN A 20 -5.64 -5.74 6.21
N ALA A 21 -5.45 -5.01 5.10
CA ALA A 21 -5.30 -3.56 5.09
C ALA A 21 -5.80 -2.96 3.78
N HIS A 22 -6.42 -1.79 3.87
CA HIS A 22 -6.96 -1.00 2.77
C HIS A 22 -6.34 0.39 2.78
N PHE A 23 -5.83 0.81 1.62
CA PHE A 23 -5.15 2.09 1.42
C PHE A 23 -5.77 2.86 0.26
N ASP A 24 -5.95 4.16 0.42
CA ASP A 24 -6.25 5.06 -0.70
C ASP A 24 -4.96 5.49 -1.40
N ILE A 25 -4.98 5.54 -2.72
CA ILE A 25 -3.87 6.00 -3.56
C ILE A 25 -4.00 7.50 -3.76
N HIS A 26 -2.92 8.21 -3.43
CA HIS A 26 -2.78 9.63 -3.71
C HIS A 26 -1.53 9.88 -4.54
N ASP A 27 -1.70 10.51 -5.69
CA ASP A 27 -0.59 10.98 -6.50
C ASP A 27 0.11 12.15 -5.80
N VAL A 28 1.44 12.08 -5.69
CA VAL A 28 2.27 13.17 -5.16
C VAL A 28 3.36 13.52 -6.17
N GLN A 29 3.96 14.70 -6.02
CA GLN A 29 4.86 15.30 -7.02
C GLN A 29 5.98 14.38 -7.54
N ASN A 30 6.43 13.40 -6.74
CA ASN A 30 7.54 12.48 -7.06
C ASN A 30 7.18 10.99 -6.84
N GLY A 31 5.91 10.61 -6.72
CA GLY A 31 5.56 9.22 -6.44
C GLY A 31 4.12 9.02 -5.99
N VAL A 32 3.90 7.96 -5.21
CA VAL A 32 2.59 7.56 -4.69
C VAL A 32 2.60 7.59 -3.17
N LEU A 33 1.54 8.19 -2.61
CA LEU A 33 1.22 8.12 -1.19
C LEU A 33 0.03 7.19 -0.98
N LEU A 34 0.24 6.11 -0.24
CA LEU A 34 -0.80 5.20 0.21
C LEU A 34 -1.31 5.66 1.59
N VAL A 35 -2.57 6.06 1.70
CA VAL A 35 -3.14 6.46 2.99
C VAL A 35 -3.92 5.30 3.57
N LEU A 36 -3.49 4.78 4.74
CA LEU A 36 -4.18 3.68 5.40
C LEU A 36 -5.57 4.13 5.86
N VAL A 37 -6.60 3.50 5.31
CA VAL A 37 -8.01 3.78 5.63
C VAL A 37 -8.53 2.77 6.66
N LYS A 38 -8.16 1.51 6.51
CA LYS A 38 -8.59 0.42 7.38
C LYS A 38 -7.48 -0.62 7.54
N CYS A 39 -7.32 -1.12 8.76
CA CYS A 39 -6.38 -2.20 9.06
C CYS A 39 -7.04 -3.19 10.03
N ASP A 40 -7.06 -4.46 9.65
CA ASP A 40 -7.59 -5.57 10.47
C ASP A 40 -6.46 -6.36 11.15
N ILE A 41 -5.20 -5.95 10.97
CA ILE A 41 -3.99 -6.50 11.59
C ILE A 41 -3.29 -5.48 12.51
N SER A 42 -2.34 -5.94 13.32
CA SER A 42 -1.55 -5.02 14.15
C SER A 42 -0.60 -4.16 13.31
N GLN A 43 -0.19 -3.01 13.84
CA GLN A 43 0.77 -2.13 13.17
C GLN A 43 2.10 -2.84 12.87
N ASP A 44 2.63 -3.64 13.81
CA ASP A 44 3.85 -4.42 13.59
C ASP A 44 3.70 -5.43 12.44
N GLN A 45 2.53 -6.11 12.37
CA GLN A 45 2.23 -7.02 11.28
C GLN A 45 2.09 -6.28 9.95
N LEU A 46 1.45 -5.11 9.95
CA LEU A 46 1.31 -4.27 8.76
C LEU A 46 2.66 -3.81 8.24
N VAL A 47 3.55 -3.33 9.12
CA VAL A 47 4.90 -2.90 8.74
C VAL A 47 5.69 -4.07 8.13
N GLN A 48 5.62 -5.25 8.74
CA GLN A 48 6.24 -6.45 8.18
C GLN A 48 5.64 -6.83 6.82
N LEU A 49 4.32 -6.78 6.69
CA LEU A 49 3.61 -7.12 5.46
C LEU A 49 3.94 -6.15 4.34
N MET A 50 3.97 -4.85 4.63
CA MET A 50 4.35 -3.78 3.69
C MET A 50 5.80 -3.95 3.23
N ALA A 51 6.72 -4.28 4.15
CA ALA A 51 8.11 -4.57 3.80
C ALA A 51 8.25 -5.84 2.93
N GLU A 52 7.51 -6.91 3.24
CA GLU A 52 7.51 -8.15 2.44
C GLU A 52 6.92 -7.91 1.05
N LYS A 53 5.90 -7.05 0.94
CA LYS A 53 5.19 -6.75 -0.31
C LYS A 53 5.69 -5.50 -1.03
N LYS A 54 6.78 -4.89 -0.57
CA LYS A 54 7.34 -3.67 -1.15
C LYS A 54 7.46 -3.73 -2.67
N ASP A 55 8.15 -4.76 -3.18
CA ASP A 55 8.42 -4.88 -4.62
C ASP A 55 7.12 -5.09 -5.40
N ALA A 56 6.24 -5.96 -4.89
CA ALA A 56 4.94 -6.23 -5.50
C ALA A 56 4.00 -5.01 -5.50
N LEU A 57 4.06 -4.18 -4.46
CA LEU A 57 3.34 -2.91 -4.37
C LEU A 57 3.86 -1.91 -5.40
N GLY A 58 5.19 -1.75 -5.51
CA GLY A 58 5.81 -0.88 -6.50
C GLY A 58 5.42 -1.26 -7.92
N ASP A 59 5.55 -2.55 -8.27
CA ASP A 59 5.20 -3.06 -9.59
C ASP A 59 3.71 -2.86 -9.92
N ALA A 60 2.82 -3.20 -8.97
CA ALA A 60 1.38 -3.09 -9.19
C ALA A 60 0.91 -1.63 -9.28
N LEU A 61 1.53 -0.72 -8.53
CA LEU A 61 1.26 0.72 -8.62
C LEU A 61 1.78 1.33 -9.92
N ALA A 62 2.95 0.90 -10.40
CA ALA A 62 3.49 1.37 -11.68
C ALA A 62 2.59 0.94 -12.84
N ASP A 63 2.10 -0.29 -12.83
CA ASP A 63 1.15 -0.80 -13.83
C ASP A 63 -0.19 -0.05 -13.77
N ALA A 64 -0.72 0.20 -12.56
CA ALA A 64 -2.02 0.85 -12.39
C ALA A 64 -2.01 2.36 -12.68
N THR A 65 -0.95 3.07 -12.27
CA THR A 65 -0.85 4.54 -12.48
C THR A 65 -0.25 4.90 -13.83
N ASN A 66 0.36 3.94 -14.54
CA ASN A 66 1.07 4.13 -15.80
C ASN A 66 2.17 5.21 -15.69
N GLN A 67 2.77 5.32 -14.50
CA GLN A 67 3.85 6.24 -14.16
C GLN A 67 5.05 5.45 -13.62
N ASP A 68 6.26 5.99 -13.82
CA ASP A 68 7.44 5.53 -13.09
C ASP A 68 7.29 5.95 -11.62
N VAL A 69 6.76 5.05 -10.80
CA VAL A 69 6.64 5.25 -9.36
C VAL A 69 8.03 5.16 -8.74
N ASN A 70 8.71 6.31 -8.66
CA ASN A 70 10.07 6.40 -8.10
C ASN A 70 10.10 6.24 -6.58
N GLU A 71 9.01 6.60 -5.90
CA GLU A 71 8.90 6.57 -4.45
C GLU A 71 7.48 6.14 -4.05
N VAL A 72 7.38 5.08 -3.24
CA VAL A 72 6.12 4.70 -2.59
C VAL A 72 6.26 4.99 -1.10
N SER A 73 5.34 5.77 -0.59
CA SER A 73 5.22 6.04 0.84
C SER A 73 3.83 5.64 1.30
N TRP A 74 3.69 5.28 2.57
CA TRP A 74 2.39 5.02 3.16
C TRP A 74 2.22 5.72 4.49
N ARG A 75 1.00 6.16 4.78
CA ARG A 75 0.64 6.86 6.01
C ARG A 75 -0.24 5.97 6.86
N ASP A 76 0.11 5.77 8.11
CA ASP A 76 -0.73 5.02 9.05
C ASP A 76 -1.92 5.83 9.59
N LEU A 77 -2.76 5.18 10.40
CA LEU A 77 -3.95 5.81 11.01
C LEU A 77 -3.59 6.94 11.99
N ASP A 78 -2.38 6.92 12.54
CA ASP A 78 -1.87 7.96 13.44
C ASP A 78 -1.27 9.14 12.67
N GLY A 79 -1.16 9.02 11.34
CA GLY A 79 -0.62 10.04 10.46
C GLY A 79 0.90 9.98 10.28
N HIS A 80 1.57 8.94 10.78
CA HIS A 80 3.00 8.77 10.55
C HIS A 80 3.26 8.28 9.13
N LEU A 81 4.24 8.90 8.48
CA LEU A 81 4.67 8.57 7.14
C LEU A 81 5.79 7.52 7.20
N HIS A 82 5.60 6.43 6.47
CA HIS A 82 6.54 5.33 6.31
C HIS A 82 6.97 5.28 4.84
N LEU A 83 8.28 5.14 4.62
CA LEU A 83 8.85 4.97 3.28
C LEU A 83 9.07 3.48 3.01
N LEU A 84 8.70 3.02 1.82
CA LEU A 84 8.92 1.64 1.39
C LEU A 84 10.35 1.42 0.91
#